data_AF-O84588-F1
#
_entry.id   AF-O84588-F1
#
_cell.length_a   1.000
_cell.length_b   1.000
_cell.length_c   1.000
_cell.angle_alpha   90.00
_cell.angle_beta   90.00
_cell.angle_gamma   90.00
#
_symmetry.space_group_name_H-M   'P 1'
#
loop_
_entity.id
_entity.type
_entity.pdbx_description
1 polymer ?
#
loop_
_entity_poly.entity_id
_entity_poly.type
_entity_poly.pdbx_seq_one_letter_code
_entity_poly.pdbx_strand_id
1 'polypeptide(L)'
;MTTKPKTLEIDNNTFLLLEGNLKRIFATPIGYTTFREFQNVVFNCAQGQQELANFLFEMLINGKLLQELPAGQKQSAQSLIVQFMMPIRVAKDIHERGEFINFITSDMLAQQERCVFLNRLSRVDGQEFLLMTDVQNTCHLIRHLLSRLLEAQKNPIGEKNLQEIQEDLDSLRAHFEELTKSV
;
A
#
# COMPACT_ATOMS: atom_id res chain seq x y z
N MET A 1 -6.85 -35.41 -24.96
CA MET A 1 -7.28 -35.70 -23.59
C MET A 1 -7.55 -34.38 -22.89
N THR A 2 -8.82 -34.03 -22.68
CA THR A 2 -9.22 -32.90 -21.85
C THR A 2 -9.00 -33.31 -20.40
N THR A 3 -7.89 -32.88 -19.81
CA THR A 3 -7.64 -33.00 -18.37
C THR A 3 -8.74 -32.24 -17.66
N LYS A 4 -9.70 -32.98 -17.06
CA LYS A 4 -10.65 -32.39 -16.12
C LYS A 4 -9.84 -31.60 -15.09
N PRO A 5 -10.22 -30.36 -14.74
CA PRO A 5 -9.57 -29.66 -13.65
C PRO A 5 -9.69 -30.57 -12.42
N LYS A 6 -8.54 -30.89 -11.80
CA LYS A 6 -8.54 -31.61 -10.53
C LYS A 6 -9.33 -30.76 -9.55
N THR A 7 -10.51 -31.24 -9.16
CA THR A 7 -11.28 -30.64 -8.08
C THR A 7 -10.41 -30.72 -6.84
N LEU A 8 -10.02 -29.58 -6.26
CA LEU A 8 -9.25 -29.58 -5.03
C LEU A 8 -10.13 -30.12 -3.90
N GLU A 9 -9.65 -31.13 -3.18
CA GLU A 9 -10.29 -31.60 -1.96
C GLU A 9 -10.03 -30.59 -0.84
N ILE A 10 -11.06 -29.81 -0.51
CA ILE A 10 -11.02 -28.83 0.58
C ILE A 10 -11.81 -29.39 1.75
N ASP A 11 -11.14 -29.62 2.88
CA ASP A 11 -11.80 -29.97 4.14
C ASP A 11 -12.87 -28.90 4.48
N ASN A 12 -14.04 -29.36 4.95
CA ASN A 12 -15.16 -28.52 5.35
C ASN A 12 -14.76 -27.44 6.37
N ASN A 13 -13.73 -27.72 7.19
CA ASN A 13 -13.28 -26.79 8.22
C ASN A 13 -12.17 -25.83 7.77
N THR A 14 -11.60 -25.97 6.57
CA THR A 14 -10.46 -25.14 6.11
C THR A 14 -10.81 -23.65 6.15
N PHE A 15 -11.99 -23.26 5.66
CA PHE A 15 -12.40 -21.85 5.65
C PHE A 15 -12.63 -21.29 7.06
N LEU A 16 -13.13 -22.10 7.99
CA LEU A 16 -13.35 -21.68 9.38
C LEU A 16 -12.02 -21.51 10.12
N LEU A 17 -11.09 -22.44 9.94
CA LEU A 17 -9.74 -22.35 10.50
C LEU A 17 -8.98 -21.15 9.93
N LEU A 18 -9.08 -20.94 8.62
CA LEU A 18 -8.50 -19.80 7.94
C LEU A 18 -9.08 -18.49 8.49
N GLU A 19 -10.40 -18.39 8.64
CA GLU A 19 -11.06 -17.23 9.24
C GLU A 19 -10.53 -16.92 10.64
N GLY A 20 -10.44 -17.94 11.51
CA GLY A 20 -9.94 -17.76 12.88
C GLY A 20 -8.48 -17.26 12.92
N ASN A 21 -7.62 -17.79 12.05
CA ASN A 21 -6.23 -17.34 11.99
C ASN A 21 -6.10 -15.94 11.38
N LEU A 22 -6.85 -15.62 10.32
CA LEU A 22 -6.82 -14.30 9.71
C LEU A 22 -7.36 -13.22 10.67
N LYS A 23 -8.42 -13.50 11.41
CA LYS A 23 -8.91 -12.61 12.48
C LYS A 23 -7.83 -12.31 13.51
N ARG A 24 -7.00 -13.30 13.88
CA ARG A 24 -5.92 -13.10 14.84
C ARG A 24 -4.83 -12.18 14.31
N ILE A 25 -4.31 -12.45 13.11
CA ILE A 25 -3.19 -11.67 12.55
C ILE A 25 -3.61 -10.22 12.24
N PHE A 26 -4.85 -10.01 11.79
CA PHE A 26 -5.37 -8.68 11.45
C PHE A 26 -6.06 -7.96 12.62
N ALA A 27 -6.06 -8.54 13.82
CA ALA A 27 -6.54 -7.85 15.02
C ALA A 27 -5.55 -6.79 15.53
N THR A 28 -4.27 -6.89 15.15
CA THR A 28 -3.22 -5.93 15.48
C THR A 28 -2.89 -5.03 14.29
N PRO A 29 -2.27 -3.84 14.51
CA PRO A 29 -1.79 -3.01 13.42
C PRO A 29 -0.93 -3.78 12.42
N ILE A 30 -1.15 -3.54 11.13
CA ILE A 30 -0.42 -4.20 10.04
C ILE A 30 1.03 -3.67 10.02
N GLY A 31 2.00 -4.58 9.95
CA GLY A 31 3.42 -4.25 9.85
C GLY A 31 4.15 -5.03 8.76
N TYR A 32 5.47 -4.86 8.66
CA TYR A 32 6.34 -5.43 7.62
C TYR A 32 6.39 -6.98 7.59
N THR A 33 5.96 -7.64 8.66
CA THR A 33 5.89 -9.10 8.76
C THR A 33 4.51 -9.66 8.45
N THR A 34 3.45 -8.85 8.50
CA THR A 34 2.06 -9.32 8.42
C THR A 34 1.77 -10.06 7.12
N PHE A 35 2.31 -9.62 5.98
CA PHE A 35 2.12 -10.34 4.71
C PHE A 35 2.78 -11.72 4.71
N ARG A 36 3.98 -11.86 5.30
CA ARG A 36 4.66 -13.15 5.44
C ARG A 36 3.97 -14.05 6.46
N GLU A 37 3.42 -13.48 7.53
CA GLU A 37 2.62 -14.22 8.50
C GLU A 37 1.32 -14.73 7.87
N PHE A 38 0.64 -13.91 7.06
CA PHE A 38 -0.48 -14.32 6.22
C PHE A 38 -0.11 -15.49 5.30
N GLN A 39 1.03 -15.40 4.59
CA GLN A 39 1.50 -16.50 3.74
C GLN A 39 1.69 -17.80 4.54
N ASN A 40 2.30 -17.72 5.72
CA ASN A 40 2.47 -18.88 6.61
C ASN A 40 1.12 -19.47 7.06
N VAL A 41 0.12 -18.63 7.38
CA VAL A 41 -1.24 -19.08 7.70
C VAL A 41 -1.85 -19.85 6.52
N VAL A 42 -1.72 -19.33 5.29
CA VAL A 42 -2.20 -20.01 4.09
C VAL A 42 -1.53 -21.36 3.90
N PHE A 43 -0.20 -21.44 4.01
CA PHE A 43 0.54 -22.70 3.88
C PHE A 43 0.16 -23.74 4.94
N ASN A 44 -0.05 -23.30 6.19
CA ASN A 44 -0.47 -24.17 7.28
C ASN A 44 -1.89 -24.70 7.05
N CYS A 45 -2.83 -23.85 6.61
CA CYS A 45 -4.20 -24.27 6.28
C CYS A 45 -4.25 -25.18 5.05
N ALA A 46 -3.33 -24.99 4.10
CA ALA A 46 -3.20 -25.85 2.93
C ALA A 46 -2.45 -27.17 3.22
N GLN A 47 -1.98 -27.40 4.45
CA GLN A 47 -1.22 -28.59 4.85
C GLN A 47 -0.02 -28.89 3.92
N GLY A 48 0.64 -27.84 3.42
CA GLY A 48 1.76 -27.95 2.48
C GLY A 48 1.37 -28.27 1.02
N GLN A 49 0.08 -28.41 0.70
CA GLN A 49 -0.40 -28.63 -0.67
C GLN A 49 -0.34 -27.33 -1.48
N GLN A 50 0.60 -27.25 -2.41
CA GLN A 50 0.85 -26.03 -3.20
C GLN A 50 -0.36 -25.61 -4.04
N GLU A 51 -1.10 -26.55 -4.63
CA GLU A 51 -2.29 -26.22 -5.44
C GLU A 51 -3.40 -25.56 -4.59
N LEU A 52 -3.64 -26.06 -3.38
CA LEU A 52 -4.61 -25.47 -2.45
C LEU A 52 -4.13 -24.12 -1.93
N ALA A 53 -2.84 -23.98 -1.60
CA ALA A 53 -2.27 -22.69 -1.21
C ALA A 53 -2.44 -21.64 -2.31
N ASN A 54 -2.17 -21.99 -3.57
CA ASN A 54 -2.36 -21.10 -4.72
C ASN A 54 -3.83 -20.71 -4.91
N PHE A 55 -4.77 -21.65 -4.73
CA PHE A 55 -6.21 -21.34 -4.73
C PHE A 55 -6.56 -20.32 -3.64
N LEU A 56 -6.07 -20.51 -2.41
CA LEU A 56 -6.33 -19.58 -1.30
C LEU A 56 -5.68 -18.22 -1.52
N PHE A 57 -4.49 -18.16 -2.12
CA PHE A 57 -3.85 -16.89 -2.49
C PHE A 57 -4.65 -16.14 -3.55
N GLU A 58 -5.08 -16.80 -4.63
CA GLU A 58 -5.89 -16.17 -5.67
C GLU A 58 -7.25 -15.69 -5.13
N MET A 59 -7.84 -16.45 -4.22
CA MET A 59 -9.04 -16.05 -3.51
C MET A 59 -8.81 -14.79 -2.67
N LEU A 60 -7.82 -14.79 -1.78
CA LEU A 60 -7.66 -13.76 -0.75
C LEU A 60 -6.93 -12.51 -1.22
N ILE A 61 -6.03 -12.63 -2.21
CA ILE A 61 -5.29 -11.48 -2.76
C ILE A 61 -6.07 -10.86 -3.92
N ASN A 62 -6.59 -11.69 -4.83
CA ASN A 62 -7.20 -11.23 -6.08
C ASN A 62 -8.73 -11.29 -6.09
N GLY A 63 -9.36 -11.84 -5.04
CA GLY A 63 -10.81 -11.97 -4.96
C GLY A 63 -11.39 -13.01 -5.93
N LYS A 64 -10.58 -13.94 -6.43
CA LYS A 64 -10.98 -14.89 -7.50
C LYS A 64 -11.13 -16.30 -6.96
N LEU A 65 -12.32 -16.88 -7.15
CA LEU A 65 -12.55 -18.31 -6.93
C LEU A 65 -12.24 -19.07 -8.23
N LEU A 66 -11.13 -19.80 -8.26
CA LEU A 66 -10.69 -20.55 -9.46
C LEU A 66 -11.48 -21.85 -9.71
N GLN A 67 -12.30 -22.26 -8.75
CA GLN A 67 -13.12 -23.46 -8.84
C GLN A 67 -14.47 -23.22 -8.19
N GLU A 68 -15.45 -24.00 -8.63
CA GLU A 68 -16.80 -23.93 -8.09
C GLU A 68 -16.88 -24.69 -6.77
N LEU A 69 -17.35 -23.99 -5.73
CA LEU A 69 -17.45 -24.51 -4.37
C LEU A 69 -18.90 -24.88 -4.05
N PRO A 70 -19.14 -25.89 -3.18
CA PRO A 70 -20.44 -26.12 -2.56
C PRO A 70 -20.98 -24.85 -1.89
N ALA A 71 -22.30 -24.65 -1.88
CA ALA A 71 -22.93 -23.39 -1.46
C ALA A 71 -22.43 -22.83 -0.11
N GLY A 72 -22.32 -23.68 0.92
CA GLY A 72 -21.80 -23.25 2.23
C GLY A 72 -20.33 -22.82 2.21
N GLN A 73 -19.48 -23.56 1.50
CA GLN A 73 -18.08 -23.19 1.33
C GLN A 73 -17.91 -21.93 0.49
N LYS A 74 -18.73 -21.78 -0.56
CA LYS A 74 -18.77 -20.58 -1.40
C LYS A 74 -19.13 -19.33 -0.59
N GLN A 75 -20.11 -19.44 0.31
CA GLN A 75 -20.49 -18.36 1.22
C GLN A 75 -19.33 -17.99 2.17
N SER A 76 -18.68 -18.96 2.80
CA SER A 76 -17.54 -18.71 3.68
C SER A 76 -16.36 -18.08 2.93
N ALA A 77 -16.05 -18.57 1.73
CA ALA A 77 -15.02 -18.03 0.86
C ALA A 77 -15.31 -16.56 0.49
N GLN A 78 -16.56 -16.24 0.12
CA GLN A 78 -16.98 -14.87 -0.16
C GLN A 78 -16.86 -13.97 1.07
N SER A 79 -17.25 -14.46 2.25
CA SER A 79 -17.09 -13.71 3.51
C SER A 79 -15.62 -13.37 3.79
N LEU A 80 -14.72 -14.33 3.59
CA LEU A 80 -13.28 -14.13 3.76
C LEU A 80 -12.73 -13.09 2.77
N ILE A 81 -13.16 -13.13 1.50
CA ILE A 81 -12.76 -12.14 0.50
C ILE A 81 -13.18 -10.74 0.95
N VAL A 82 -14.46 -10.57 1.29
CA VAL A 82 -15.01 -9.27 1.70
C VAL A 82 -14.27 -8.72 2.92
N GLN A 83 -13.95 -9.58 3.88
CA GLN A 83 -13.34 -9.15 5.14
C GLN A 83 -11.83 -8.90 5.03
N PHE A 84 -11.08 -9.74 4.31
CA PHE A 84 -9.61 -9.77 4.41
C PHE A 84 -8.87 -9.36 3.15
N MET A 85 -9.52 -9.27 1.98
CA MET A 85 -8.81 -8.93 0.75
C MET A 85 -8.09 -7.59 0.84
N MET A 86 -8.76 -6.54 1.31
CA MET A 86 -8.14 -5.22 1.44
C MET A 86 -7.04 -5.18 2.52
N PRO A 87 -7.25 -5.69 3.75
CA PRO A 87 -6.17 -5.81 4.74
C PRO A 87 -4.94 -6.58 4.24
N ILE A 88 -5.13 -7.67 3.49
CA ILE A 88 -4.03 -8.45 2.90
C ILE A 88 -3.27 -7.61 1.86
N ARG A 89 -3.98 -6.89 1.00
CA ARG A 89 -3.35 -6.01 0.01
C ARG A 89 -2.58 -4.87 0.66
N VAL A 90 -3.11 -4.26 1.72
CA VAL A 90 -2.39 -3.25 2.51
C VAL A 90 -1.14 -3.86 3.16
N ALA A 91 -1.22 -5.06 3.73
CA ALA A 91 -0.05 -5.76 4.28
C ALA A 91 1.03 -6.03 3.22
N LYS A 92 0.63 -6.38 1.99
CA LYS A 92 1.55 -6.51 0.86
C LYS A 92 2.18 -5.18 0.48
N ASP A 93 1.40 -4.11 0.39
CA ASP A 93 1.88 -2.76 0.09
C ASP A 93 2.88 -2.27 1.15
N ILE A 94 2.61 -2.52 2.44
CA ILE A 94 3.52 -2.19 3.54
C ILE A 94 4.81 -2.99 3.44
N HIS A 95 4.71 -4.29 3.11
CA HIS A 95 5.88 -5.13 2.92
C HIS A 95 6.80 -4.65 1.79
N GLU A 96 6.22 -4.17 0.68
CA GLU A 96 6.97 -3.77 -0.52
C GLU A 96 7.47 -2.32 -0.47
N ARG A 97 6.69 -1.41 0.12
CA ARG A 97 6.93 0.04 0.05
C ARG A 97 6.44 0.82 1.29
N GLY A 98 6.40 0.19 2.47
CA GLY A 98 5.86 0.79 3.69
C GLY A 98 6.45 2.14 4.10
N GLU A 99 7.71 2.41 3.74
CA GLU A 99 8.40 3.66 4.08
C GLU A 99 8.12 4.83 3.11
N PHE A 100 7.41 4.58 2.01
CA PHE A 100 7.11 5.63 1.03
C PHE A 100 6.06 6.59 1.58
N ILE A 101 6.16 7.86 1.16
CA ILE A 101 5.14 8.87 1.48
C ILE A 101 3.80 8.47 0.85
N ASN A 102 2.73 8.57 1.63
CA ASN A 102 1.37 8.29 1.17
C ASN A 102 0.51 9.55 1.19
N PHE A 103 0.64 10.37 2.24
CA PHE A 103 -0.17 11.58 2.39
C PHE A 103 0.60 12.68 3.12
N ILE A 104 0.28 13.94 2.82
CA ILE A 104 0.81 15.11 3.52
C ILE A 104 -0.33 16.11 3.77
N THR A 105 -0.39 16.65 4.97
CA THR A 105 -1.26 17.78 5.33
C THR A 105 -0.42 18.92 5.87
N SER A 106 -0.88 20.15 5.69
CA SER A 106 -0.21 21.36 6.15
C SER A 106 -1.24 22.36 6.68
N ASP A 107 -1.20 22.65 7.99
CA ASP A 107 -2.00 23.72 8.59
C ASP A 107 -1.17 24.99 8.72
N MET A 108 -1.63 26.10 8.13
CA MET A 108 -0.97 27.40 8.23
C MET A 108 -1.36 28.12 9.52
N LEU A 109 -0.37 28.57 10.27
CA LEU A 109 -0.53 29.25 11.56
C LEU A 109 0.24 30.57 11.55
N ALA A 110 -0.29 31.56 12.27
CA ALA A 110 0.41 32.82 12.55
C ALA A 110 0.88 32.82 14.00
N GLN A 111 2.19 32.93 14.23
CA GLN A 111 2.78 32.95 15.58
C GLN A 111 3.88 34.01 15.64
N GLN A 112 3.75 34.99 16.55
CA GLN A 112 4.77 36.01 16.81
C GLN A 112 5.30 36.69 15.53
N GLU A 113 4.40 37.19 14.67
CA GLU A 113 4.72 37.80 13.37
C GLU A 113 5.38 36.86 12.34
N ARG A 114 5.42 35.55 12.61
CA ARG A 114 5.91 34.53 11.67
C ARG A 114 4.74 33.70 11.14
N CYS A 115 4.74 33.47 9.83
CA CYS A 115 3.93 32.43 9.22
C CYS A 115 4.66 31.09 9.35
N VAL A 116 4.00 30.10 9.95
CA VAL A 116 4.52 28.75 10.14
C VAL A 116 3.50 27.73 9.66
N PHE A 117 3.98 26.55 9.29
CA PHE A 117 3.19 25.45 8.78
C PHE A 117 3.40 24.23 9.68
N LEU A 118 2.30 23.69 10.20
CA LEU A 118 2.27 22.41 10.88
C LEU A 118 2.02 21.32 9.84
N ASN A 119 3.08 20.63 9.42
CA ASN A 119 2.98 19.57 8.42
C ASN A 119 2.87 18.21 9.10
N ARG A 120 1.98 17.35 8.62
CA ARG A 120 1.95 15.91 8.99
C ARG A 120 2.18 15.08 7.75
N LEU A 121 3.25 14.30 7.76
CA LEU A 121 3.59 13.35 6.71
C LEU A 121 3.21 11.95 7.18
N SER A 122 2.38 11.26 6.41
CA SER A 122 1.96 9.88 6.70
C SER A 122 2.52 8.94 5.62
N ARG A 123 3.14 7.84 6.06
CA ARG A 123 3.71 6.81 5.18
C ARG A 123 2.68 5.73 4.81
N VAL A 124 3.03 4.86 3.87
CA VAL A 124 2.19 3.70 3.49
C VAL A 124 1.93 2.76 4.68
N ASP A 125 2.88 2.63 5.61
CA ASP A 125 2.71 1.86 6.85
C ASP A 125 1.86 2.55 7.93
N GLY A 126 1.35 3.75 7.65
CA GLY A 126 0.51 4.52 8.56
C GLY A 126 1.29 5.25 9.67
N GLN A 127 2.63 5.14 9.71
CA GLN A 127 3.41 5.98 10.62
C GLN A 127 3.36 7.44 10.17
N GLU A 128 3.23 8.33 11.15
CA GLU A 128 3.13 9.76 10.93
C GLU A 128 4.30 10.52 11.54
N PHE A 129 4.74 11.57 10.87
CA PHE A 129 5.74 12.48 11.35
C PHE A 129 5.25 13.93 11.26
N LEU A 130 5.29 14.63 12.40
CA LEU A 130 4.93 16.03 12.50
C LEU A 130 6.19 16.89 12.31
N LEU A 131 6.14 17.79 11.33
CA LEU A 131 7.24 18.69 10.98
C LEU A 131 6.75 20.14 10.90
N MET A 132 7.24 21.00 11.79
CA MET A 132 7.00 22.44 11.72
C MET A 132 7.99 23.10 10.75
N THR A 133 7.49 23.94 9.84
CA THR A 133 8.34 24.76 8.97
C THR A 133 7.90 26.21 9.01
N ASP A 134 8.84 27.15 9.06
CA ASP A 134 8.55 28.54 8.68
C ASP A 134 8.66 28.73 7.14
N VAL A 135 8.41 29.94 6.65
CA VAL A 135 8.53 30.27 5.21
C VAL A 135 9.93 29.95 4.67
N GLN A 136 11.00 30.25 5.40
CA GLN A 136 12.37 30.02 4.95
C GLN A 136 12.71 28.52 4.91
N ASN A 137 12.31 27.76 5.93
CA ASN A 137 12.49 26.32 5.99
C ASN A 137 11.72 25.61 4.87
N THR A 138 10.51 26.08 4.56
CA THR A 138 9.70 25.58 3.45
C THR A 138 10.43 25.80 2.11
N CYS A 139 10.98 26.99 1.89
CA CYS A 139 11.78 27.29 0.69
C CYS A 139 13.05 26.43 0.61
N HIS A 140 13.75 26.20 1.73
CA HIS A 140 14.92 25.32 1.78
C HIS A 140 14.57 23.87 1.43
N LEU A 141 13.42 23.37 1.91
CA LEU A 141 12.94 22.02 1.59
C LEU A 141 12.59 21.87 0.11
N ILE A 142 11.88 22.86 -0.47
CA ILE A 142 11.58 22.90 -1.91
C ILE A 142 12.87 22.85 -2.72
N ARG A 143 13.86 23.68 -2.37
CA ARG A 143 15.17 23.71 -3.04
C ARG A 143 15.88 22.36 -2.95
N HIS A 144 15.81 21.69 -1.79
CA HIS A 144 16.38 20.36 -1.61
C HIS A 144 15.72 19.35 -2.55
N LEU A 145 14.39 19.28 -2.58
CA LEU A 145 13.66 18.33 -3.42
C LEU A 145 13.86 18.60 -4.91
N LEU A 146 13.88 19.87 -5.33
CA LEU A 146 14.23 20.23 -6.71
C LEU A 146 15.64 19.75 -7.08
N SER A 147 16.60 19.83 -6.14
CA SER A 147 17.96 19.32 -6.37
C SER A 147 17.98 17.80 -6.56
N ARG A 148 17.08 17.06 -5.90
CA ARG A 148 16.91 15.61 -6.13
C ARG A 148 16.35 15.31 -7.52
N LEU A 149 15.43 16.11 -8.03
CA LEU A 149 14.94 15.98 -9.41
C LEU A 149 16.06 16.23 -10.44
N LEU A 150 16.86 17.29 -10.23
CA LEU A 150 18.02 17.58 -11.08
C LEU A 150 19.10 16.50 -11.00
N GLU A 151 19.23 15.82 -9.86
CA GLU A 151 20.10 14.66 -9.70
C GLU A 151 19.58 13.45 -10.46
N ALA A 152 18.27 13.16 -10.36
CA ALA A 152 17.61 12.09 -11.12
C ALA A 152 17.74 12.27 -12.63
N GLN A 153 17.65 13.51 -13.14
CA GLN A 153 17.85 13.84 -14.55
C GLN A 153 19.21 13.41 -15.10
N LYS A 154 20.26 13.41 -14.26
CA LYS A 154 21.61 13.01 -14.67
C LYS A 154 21.78 11.49 -14.77
N ASN A 155 20.78 10.72 -14.36
CA ASN A 155 20.77 9.27 -14.39
C ASN A 155 19.80 8.78 -15.48
N PRO A 156 20.17 7.80 -16.34
CA PRO A 156 19.28 7.33 -17.43
C PRO A 156 17.90 6.80 -16.97
N ILE A 157 17.83 6.18 -15.79
CA ILE A 157 16.57 5.69 -15.22
C ILE A 157 15.74 6.89 -14.72
N GLY A 158 16.38 7.80 -13.97
CA GLY A 158 15.71 8.99 -13.44
C GLY A 158 15.23 9.94 -14.53
N GLU A 159 16.00 10.12 -15.60
CA GLU A 159 15.59 10.89 -16.78
C GLU A 159 14.31 10.31 -17.40
N LYS A 160 14.25 8.99 -17.59
CA LYS A 160 13.05 8.33 -18.08
C LYS A 160 11.85 8.56 -17.16
N ASN A 161 12.05 8.45 -15.85
CA ASN A 161 10.97 8.71 -14.89
C ASN A 161 10.47 10.17 -14.94
N LEU A 162 11.36 11.13 -15.16
CA LEU A 162 10.98 12.55 -15.31
C LEU A 162 10.18 12.80 -16.60
N GLN A 163 10.50 12.10 -17.69
CA GLN A 163 9.74 12.20 -18.95
C GLN A 163 8.29 11.68 -18.81
N GLU A 164 8.07 10.72 -17.90
CA GLU A 164 6.74 10.14 -17.65
C GLU A 164 5.82 11.08 -16.85
N ILE A 165 6.35 12.12 -16.20
CA ILE A 165 5.61 13.04 -15.31
C ILE A 165 5.63 14.50 -15.80
N GLN A 166 5.64 14.71 -17.12
CA GLN A 166 5.77 16.05 -17.70
C GLN A 166 4.69 17.04 -17.22
N GLU A 167 3.44 16.58 -17.05
CA GLU A 167 2.34 17.41 -16.55
C GLU A 167 2.60 17.92 -15.12
N ASP A 168 3.21 17.10 -14.26
CA ASP A 168 3.59 17.50 -12.91
C ASP A 168 4.70 18.56 -12.92
N LEU A 169 5.67 18.45 -13.84
CA LEU A 169 6.73 19.44 -14.01
C LEU A 169 6.18 20.79 -14.52
N ASP A 170 5.21 20.76 -15.43
CA ASP A 170 4.55 21.98 -15.91
C ASP A 170 3.66 22.61 -14.82
N SER A 171 3.01 21.79 -13.98
CA SER A 171 2.31 22.25 -12.78
C SER A 171 3.26 22.94 -11.80
N LEU A 172 4.44 22.37 -11.52
CA LEU A 172 5.46 23.02 -10.68
C LEU A 172 5.89 24.37 -11.26
N ARG A 173 6.08 24.47 -12.59
CA ARG A 173 6.43 25.73 -13.25
C ARG A 173 5.37 26.80 -13.00
N ALA A 174 4.10 26.47 -13.19
CA ALA A 174 2.99 27.41 -12.98
C ALA A 174 2.97 27.97 -11.55
N HIS A 175 3.14 27.12 -10.54
CA HIS A 175 3.19 27.54 -9.14
C HIS A 175 4.41 28.46 -8.85
N PHE A 176 5.58 28.16 -9.42
CA PHE A 176 6.75 29.03 -9.26
C PHE A 176 6.55 30.39 -9.93
N GLU A 177 5.93 30.43 -11.11
CA GLU A 177 5.62 31.69 -11.79
C GLU A 177 4.62 32.53 -11.01
N GLU A 178 3.58 31.93 -10.45
CA GLU A 178 2.59 32.62 -9.62
C GLU A 178 3.23 33.21 -8.36
N LEU A 179 4.03 32.41 -7.65
CA LEU A 179 4.72 32.84 -6.43
C LEU A 179 5.69 34.00 -6.71
N THR A 180 6.44 33.95 -7.81
CA THR A 180 7.43 34.99 -8.15
C THR A 180 6.81 36.27 -8.68
N LYS A 181 5.64 36.23 -9.32
CA LYS A 181 4.89 37.43 -9.75
C LYS A 181 4.22 38.16 -8.59
N SER A 182 3.98 37.46 -7.47
CA SER A 182 3.22 37.98 -6.33
C SER A 182 4.08 38.61 -5.23
N VAL A 183 5.41 38.61 -5.40
CA VAL A 183 6.41 39.16 -4.45
C VAL A 183 7.16 40.30 -5.12
#